data_AF-A0A2X2E7W7-F1
#
_entry.id   AF-A0A2X2E7W7-F1
#
_cell.length_a   1.000
_cell.length_b   1.000
_cell.length_c   1.000
_cell.angle_alpha   90.00
_cell.angle_beta   90.00
_cell.angle_gamma   90.00
#
_symmetry.space_group_name_H-M   'P 1'
#
loop_
_entity.id
_entity.type
_entity.pdbx_description
1 polymer ?
#
loop_
_entity_poly.entity_id
_entity_poly.type
_entity_poly.pdbx_seq_one_letter_code
_entity_poly.pdbx_strand_id
1 'polypeptide(L)'
;MNQQYSAMRSNVSMLGKLLGDTIKEALGEEILDKVESIRKLSKSSRAGNEVQRQKLLLTLQNLSNDELLPVARAFNQFLNLTNVAEQYHSISPHGEAASNPVALAKLIERLKDKNFTNQQLKQAVEQISIELVLTAHPTEIARRTLIHKLVEVNTCLSQLDHDDLADYERTNIMRRLRPIGCAIVAYR
;
A
#
# COMPACT_ATOMS: atom_id res chain seq x y z
N MET A 1 -15.14 -8.59 14.76
CA MET A 1 -14.39 -7.67 13.88
C MET A 1 -12.93 -8.09 13.90
N ASN A 2 -12.35 -8.49 12.76
CA ASN A 2 -10.96 -8.98 12.70
C ASN A 2 -9.98 -7.89 13.14
N GLN A 3 -9.42 -8.04 14.34
CA GLN A 3 -8.28 -7.27 14.86
C GLN A 3 -7.09 -7.34 13.91
N GLN A 4 -6.95 -8.45 13.17
CA GLN A 4 -5.86 -8.67 12.22
C GLN A 4 -5.69 -7.54 11.18
N TYR A 5 -6.79 -6.94 10.70
CA TYR A 5 -6.73 -5.87 9.69
C TYR A 5 -6.84 -4.45 10.27
N SER A 6 -6.86 -4.28 11.59
CA SER A 6 -7.01 -2.95 12.20
C SER A 6 -5.80 -2.06 11.91
N ALA A 7 -4.59 -2.61 12.03
CA ALA A 7 -3.33 -1.92 11.74
C ALA A 7 -3.26 -1.49 10.27
N MET A 8 -3.60 -2.39 9.34
CA MET A 8 -3.67 -2.07 7.90
C MET A 8 -4.65 -0.93 7.62
N ARG A 9 -5.86 -0.98 8.17
CA ARG A 9 -6.86 0.10 8.00
C ARG A 9 -6.38 1.42 8.59
N SER A 10 -5.69 1.39 9.72
CA SER A 10 -5.09 2.58 10.34
C SER A 10 -4.03 3.20 9.42
N ASN A 11 -3.12 2.39 8.87
CA ASN A 11 -2.07 2.83 7.95
C ASN A 11 -2.66 3.42 6.66
N VAL A 12 -3.66 2.77 6.05
CA VAL A 12 -4.37 3.30 4.88
C VAL A 12 -5.03 4.64 5.19
N SER A 13 -5.67 4.77 6.35
CA SER A 13 -6.30 6.02 6.77
C SER A 13 -5.28 7.14 6.98
N MET A 14 -4.15 6.85 7.63
CA MET A 14 -3.06 7.79 7.87
C MET A 14 -2.43 8.28 6.56
N LEU A 15 -2.07 7.36 5.67
CA LEU A 15 -1.50 7.67 4.36
C LEU A 15 -2.49 8.45 3.49
N GLY A 16 -3.78 8.08 3.55
CA GLY A 16 -4.84 8.80 2.85
C GLY A 16 -5.00 10.25 3.33
N LYS A 17 -4.89 10.50 4.64
CA LYS A 17 -4.91 11.86 5.19
C LYS A 17 -3.69 12.67 4.74
N LEU A 18 -2.49 12.09 4.78
CA LEU A 18 -1.27 12.73 4.29
C LEU A 18 -1.36 13.08 2.81
N LEU A 19 -1.91 12.17 1.99
CA LEU A 19 -2.15 12.43 0.57
C LEU A 19 -3.19 13.54 0.36
N GLY A 20 -4.26 13.54 1.14
CA GLY A 20 -5.28 14.59 1.10
C GLY A 20 -4.69 15.97 1.40
N ASP A 21 -3.93 16.10 2.49
CA ASP A 21 -3.21 17.33 2.85
C ASP A 21 -2.28 17.78 1.71
N THR A 22 -1.55 16.84 1.10
CA THR A 22 -0.65 17.10 -0.03
C THR A 22 -1.39 17.59 -1.27
N ILE A 23 -2.52 16.96 -1.63
CA ILE A 23 -3.36 17.37 -2.76
C ILE A 23 -3.91 18.79 -2.52
N LYS A 24 -4.36 19.07 -1.29
CA LYS A 24 -4.85 20.39 -0.91
C LYS A 24 -3.78 21.47 -1.07
N GLU A 25 -2.55 21.20 -0.62
CA GLU A 25 -1.42 22.12 -0.75
C GLU A 25 -0.99 22.33 -2.21
N ALA A 26 -1.00 21.28 -3.04
CA ALA A 26 -0.45 21.33 -4.40
C ALA A 26 -1.47 21.76 -5.48
N LEU A 27 -2.73 21.34 -5.35
CA LEU A 27 -3.76 21.46 -6.39
C LEU A 27 -5.01 22.21 -5.91
N GLY A 28 -5.05 22.59 -4.63
CA GLY A 28 -6.16 23.30 -4.02
C GLY A 28 -7.22 22.38 -3.40
N GLU A 29 -8.07 23.00 -2.57
CA GLU A 29 -9.12 22.32 -1.83
C GLU A 29 -10.24 21.78 -2.74
N GLU A 30 -10.54 22.47 -3.85
CA GLU A 30 -11.59 22.06 -4.79
C GLU A 30 -11.31 20.68 -5.43
N ILE A 31 -10.06 20.40 -5.79
CA ILE A 31 -9.67 19.10 -6.36
C ILE A 31 -9.80 18.00 -5.30
N LEU A 32 -9.38 18.28 -4.06
CA LEU A 32 -9.53 17.33 -2.96
C LEU A 32 -11.02 17.00 -2.71
N ASP A 33 -11.87 18.02 -2.69
CA ASP A 33 -13.31 17.86 -2.48
C ASP A 33 -13.96 17.03 -3.59
N LYS A 34 -13.55 17.22 -4.85
CA LYS A 34 -14.01 16.39 -5.97
C LYS A 34 -13.59 14.93 -5.81
N VAL A 35 -12.32 14.68 -5.47
CA VAL A 35 -11.81 13.32 -5.23
C VAL A 35 -12.57 12.64 -4.09
N GLU A 36 -12.76 13.34 -2.96
CA GLU A 36 -13.50 12.82 -1.81
C GLU A 36 -14.99 12.60 -2.12
N SER A 37 -15.61 13.49 -2.89
CA SER A 37 -16.99 13.33 -3.35
C SER A 37 -17.14 12.07 -4.21
N ILE A 38 -16.29 11.91 -5.24
CA ILE A 38 -16.27 10.73 -6.10
C ILE A 38 -16.05 9.45 -5.28
N ARG A 39 -15.15 9.47 -4.28
CA ARG A 39 -14.90 8.32 -3.38
C ARG A 39 -16.14 7.95 -2.57
N LYS A 40 -16.81 8.92 -1.95
CA LYS A 40 -18.02 8.72 -1.14
C LYS A 40 -19.18 8.20 -1.98
N LEU A 41 -19.39 8.79 -3.16
CA LEU A 41 -20.42 8.40 -4.11
C LEU A 41 -20.18 6.97 -4.62
N SER A 42 -18.94 6.63 -5.00
CA SER A 42 -18.54 5.28 -5.41
C SER A 42 -18.81 4.24 -4.33
N LYS A 43 -18.47 4.54 -3.07
CA LYS A 43 -18.73 3.64 -1.93
C LYS A 43 -20.23 3.41 -1.71
N SER A 44 -21.04 4.46 -1.77
CA SER A 44 -22.49 4.36 -1.58
C SER A 44 -23.19 3.66 -2.75
N SER A 45 -22.76 3.92 -3.98
CA SER A 45 -23.25 3.22 -5.16
C SER A 45 -22.98 1.72 -5.09
N ARG A 46 -21.80 1.31 -4.60
CA ARG A 46 -21.45 -0.12 -4.43
C ARG A 46 -22.31 -0.81 -3.37
N ALA A 47 -22.85 -0.06 -2.41
CA ALA A 47 -23.79 -0.55 -1.40
C ALA A 47 -25.24 -0.63 -1.91
N GLY A 48 -25.49 -0.40 -3.20
CA GLY A 48 -26.81 -0.54 -3.83
C GLY A 48 -27.62 0.76 -3.89
N ASN A 49 -27.05 1.91 -3.57
CA ASN A 49 -27.77 3.19 -3.64
C ASN A 49 -27.78 3.76 -5.07
N GLU A 50 -28.87 3.53 -5.81
CA GLU A 50 -29.03 3.99 -7.19
C GLU A 50 -29.04 5.52 -7.35
N VAL A 51 -29.57 6.26 -6.37
CA VAL A 51 -29.57 7.73 -6.38
C VAL A 51 -28.13 8.25 -6.34
N GLN A 52 -27.29 7.64 -5.50
CA GLN A 52 -25.87 8.00 -5.42
C GLN A 52 -25.10 7.56 -6.68
N ARG A 53 -25.52 6.47 -7.32
CA ARG A 53 -24.97 6.06 -8.63
C ARG A 53 -25.23 7.11 -9.70
N GLN A 54 -26.44 7.65 -9.78
CA GLN A 54 -26.76 8.72 -10.74
C GLN A 54 -25.95 9.99 -10.45
N LYS A 55 -25.83 10.37 -9.18
CA LYS A 55 -24.99 11.51 -8.77
C LYS A 55 -23.52 11.31 -9.12
N LEU A 56 -22.99 10.10 -8.97
CA LEU A 56 -21.63 9.75 -9.40
C LEU A 56 -21.45 9.99 -10.90
N LEU A 57 -22.36 9.47 -11.74
CA LEU A 57 -22.30 9.63 -13.18
C LEU A 57 -22.32 11.11 -13.60
N LEU A 58 -23.24 11.89 -13.03
CA LEU A 58 -23.31 13.34 -13.28
C LEU A 58 -22.03 14.07 -12.85
N THR A 59 -21.47 13.70 -11.69
CA THR A 59 -20.22 14.29 -11.20
C THR A 59 -19.07 14.02 -12.15
N LEU A 60 -18.96 12.79 -12.67
CA LEU A 60 -17.92 12.43 -13.63
C LEU A 60 -18.11 13.11 -14.99
N GLN A 61 -19.36 13.25 -15.45
CA GLN A 61 -19.69 13.95 -16.70
C GLN A 61 -19.40 15.45 -16.65
N ASN A 62 -19.50 16.06 -15.47
CA ASN A 62 -19.27 17.49 -15.25
C ASN A 62 -17.82 17.83 -14.87
N LEU A 63 -16.90 16.86 -14.87
CA LEU A 63 -15.47 17.16 -14.72
C LEU A 63 -14.96 17.87 -15.97
N SER A 64 -14.29 19.00 -15.78
CA SER A 64 -13.62 19.69 -16.88
C SER A 64 -12.35 18.95 -17.30
N ASN A 65 -11.89 19.19 -18.53
CA ASN A 65 -10.68 18.55 -19.06
C ASN A 65 -9.44 18.81 -18.20
N ASP A 66 -9.35 19.98 -17.58
CA ASP A 66 -8.24 20.36 -16.70
C ASP A 66 -8.28 19.61 -15.35
N GLU A 67 -9.45 19.11 -14.94
CA GLU A 67 -9.65 18.37 -13.69
C GLU A 67 -9.48 16.86 -13.86
N LEU A 68 -9.73 16.32 -15.05
CA LEU A 68 -9.65 14.87 -15.32
C LEU A 68 -8.30 14.29 -14.92
N LEU A 69 -7.21 14.94 -15.33
CA LEU A 69 -5.86 14.45 -15.08
C LEU A 69 -5.47 14.51 -13.59
N PRO A 70 -5.66 15.63 -12.88
CA PRO A 70 -5.48 15.69 -11.42
C PRO A 70 -6.28 14.65 -10.64
N VAL A 71 -7.56 14.48 -10.98
CA VAL A 71 -8.44 13.53 -10.30
C VAL A 71 -8.00 12.08 -10.54
N ALA A 72 -7.70 11.71 -11.78
CA ALA A 72 -7.21 10.37 -12.11
C ALA A 72 -5.88 10.06 -11.41
N ARG A 73 -4.96 11.04 -11.37
CA ARG A 73 -3.69 10.92 -10.65
C ARG A 73 -3.89 10.73 -9.15
N ALA A 74 -4.76 11.52 -8.54
CA ALA A 74 -5.07 11.36 -7.12
C ALA A 74 -5.52 9.93 -6.79
N PHE A 75 -6.46 9.38 -7.57
CA PHE A 75 -6.91 7.99 -7.38
C PHE A 75 -5.80 6.95 -7.60
N ASN A 76 -4.94 7.14 -8.60
CA ASN A 76 -3.79 6.26 -8.80
C ASN A 76 -2.85 6.28 -7.57
N GLN A 77 -2.60 7.45 -6.98
CA GLN A 77 -1.76 7.54 -5.78
C GLN A 77 -2.41 6.97 -4.53
N PHE A 78 -3.73 7.15 -4.36
CA PHE A 78 -4.46 6.46 -3.29
C PHE A 78 -4.31 4.94 -3.41
N LEU A 79 -4.41 4.39 -4.64
CA LEU A 79 -4.23 2.96 -4.88
C LEU A 79 -2.80 2.51 -4.55
N ASN A 80 -1.79 3.24 -5.01
CA ASN A 80 -0.38 2.92 -4.72
C ASN A 80 -0.09 2.91 -3.21
N LEU A 81 -0.58 3.90 -2.46
CA LEU A 81 -0.40 3.95 -1.01
C LEU A 81 -1.16 2.83 -0.29
N THR A 82 -2.35 2.48 -0.79
CA THR A 82 -3.11 1.34 -0.26
C THR A 82 -2.34 0.03 -0.48
N ASN A 83 -1.79 -0.16 -1.67
CA ASN A 83 -0.98 -1.33 -2.00
C ASN A 83 0.28 -1.41 -1.11
N VAL A 84 0.95 -0.29 -0.84
CA VAL A 84 2.11 -0.26 0.07
C VAL A 84 1.70 -0.61 1.50
N ALA A 85 0.57 -0.10 2.00
CA ALA A 85 0.07 -0.44 3.33
C ALA A 85 -0.30 -1.93 3.46
N GLU A 86 -0.89 -2.51 2.41
CA GLU A 86 -1.20 -3.93 2.34
C GLU A 86 0.07 -4.79 2.29
N GLN A 87 1.02 -4.46 1.42
CA GLN A 87 2.32 -5.15 1.34
C GLN A 87 3.07 -5.08 2.68
N TYR A 88 3.04 -3.92 3.34
CA TYR A 88 3.63 -3.78 4.67
C TYR A 88 2.94 -4.70 5.69
N HIS A 89 1.62 -4.78 5.67
CA HIS A 89 0.87 -5.67 6.56
C HIS A 89 1.23 -7.16 6.36
N SER A 90 1.44 -7.60 5.12
CA SER A 90 1.86 -8.97 4.84
C SER A 90 3.25 -9.30 5.40
N ILE A 91 4.18 -8.34 5.42
CA ILE A 91 5.54 -8.56 5.96
C ILE A 91 5.68 -8.23 7.46
N SER A 92 4.81 -7.40 8.03
CA SER A 92 4.90 -6.97 9.43
C SER A 92 4.78 -8.17 10.38
N PRO A 93 5.61 -8.24 11.45
CA PRO A 93 5.48 -9.24 12.51
C PRO A 93 4.12 -9.21 13.21
N HIS A 94 3.46 -8.05 13.25
CA HIS A 94 2.13 -7.86 13.83
C HIS A 94 0.98 -8.15 12.83
N GLY A 95 1.31 -8.47 11.58
CA GLY A 95 0.37 -8.85 10.52
C GLY A 95 0.46 -10.33 10.17
N GLU A 96 0.71 -10.64 8.90
CA GLU A 96 0.79 -12.03 8.42
C GLU A 96 2.17 -12.66 8.66
N ALA A 97 3.18 -11.85 8.98
CA ALA A 97 4.56 -12.27 9.19
C ALA A 97 5.08 -13.20 8.07
N ALA A 98 4.78 -12.87 6.80
CA ALA A 98 5.09 -13.72 5.65
C ALA A 98 6.61 -13.99 5.48
N SER A 99 7.46 -13.10 6.01
CA SER A 99 8.92 -13.28 6.05
C SER A 99 9.44 -13.94 7.34
N ASN A 100 8.57 -14.55 8.15
CA ASN A 100 8.99 -15.17 9.41
C ASN A 100 9.86 -16.43 9.14
N PRO A 101 11.13 -16.46 9.60
CA PRO A 101 12.02 -17.62 9.44
C PRO A 101 11.47 -18.92 10.04
N VAL A 102 10.51 -18.81 10.97
CA VAL A 102 9.80 -19.95 11.58
C VAL A 102 9.08 -20.81 10.54
N ALA A 103 8.70 -20.27 9.38
CA ALA A 103 8.06 -21.07 8.32
C ALA A 103 8.97 -22.19 7.80
N LEU A 104 10.27 -21.89 7.62
CA LEU A 104 11.26 -22.88 7.17
C LEU A 104 11.58 -23.90 8.28
N ALA A 105 11.71 -23.44 9.53
CA ALA A 105 11.93 -24.33 10.66
C ALA A 105 10.76 -25.33 10.82
N LYS A 106 9.51 -24.85 10.75
CA LYS A 106 8.31 -25.70 10.78
C LYS A 106 8.24 -26.68 9.62
N LEU A 107 8.72 -26.29 8.43
CA LEU A 107 8.81 -27.20 7.29
C LEU A 107 9.81 -28.33 7.58
N ILE A 108 10.99 -28.01 8.09
CA ILE A 108 12.01 -29.01 8.45
C ILE A 108 11.49 -29.96 9.53
N GLU A 109 10.81 -29.45 10.56
CA GLU A 109 10.17 -30.26 11.60
C GLU A 109 9.13 -31.22 11.01
N ARG A 110 8.21 -30.73 10.18
CA ARG A 110 7.20 -31.57 9.50
C ARG A 110 7.80 -32.65 8.62
N LEU A 111 8.96 -32.39 8.00
CA LEU A 111 9.66 -33.38 7.20
C LEU A 111 10.33 -34.44 8.08
N LYS A 112 10.88 -34.07 9.23
CA LYS A 112 11.39 -35.03 10.22
C LYS A 112 10.26 -35.91 10.79
N ASP A 113 9.10 -35.33 11.08
CA ASP A 113 7.92 -36.07 11.58
C ASP A 113 7.40 -37.12 10.57
N LYS A 114 7.65 -36.90 9.28
CA LYS A 114 7.34 -37.83 8.19
C LYS A 114 8.44 -38.88 7.94
N ASN A 115 9.40 -39.00 8.86
CA ASN A 115 10.53 -39.95 8.80
C ASN A 115 11.50 -39.73 7.61
N PHE A 116 11.60 -38.50 7.08
CA PHE A 116 12.68 -38.19 6.16
C PHE A 116 14.02 -38.12 6.89
N THR A 117 15.05 -38.77 6.34
CA THR A 117 16.39 -38.77 6.93
C THR A 117 17.12 -37.46 6.65
N ASN A 118 18.07 -37.08 7.52
CA ASN A 118 18.90 -35.90 7.32
C ASN A 118 19.70 -35.95 6.00
N GLN A 119 20.11 -37.14 5.54
CA GLN A 119 20.79 -37.31 4.25
C GLN A 119 19.87 -36.97 3.07
N GLN A 120 18.62 -37.44 3.09
CA GLN A 120 17.64 -37.12 2.04
C GLN A 120 17.31 -35.63 2.01
N LEU A 121 17.17 -34.99 3.18
CA LEU A 121 16.95 -33.55 3.27
C LEU A 121 18.14 -32.75 2.70
N LYS A 122 19.36 -33.13 3.08
CA LYS A 122 20.59 -32.50 2.57
C LYS A 122 20.68 -32.61 1.05
N GLN A 123 20.48 -33.82 0.51
CA GLN A 123 20.53 -34.06 -0.93
C GLN A 123 19.45 -33.26 -1.68
N ALA A 124 18.24 -33.17 -1.13
CA ALA A 124 17.17 -32.36 -1.72
C ALA A 124 17.55 -30.87 -1.75
N VAL A 125 18.08 -30.33 -0.65
CA VAL A 125 18.51 -28.92 -0.57
C VAL A 125 19.65 -28.63 -1.54
N GLU A 126 20.61 -29.55 -1.67
CA GLU A 126 21.73 -29.44 -2.64
C GLU A 126 21.26 -29.44 -4.10
N GLN A 127 20.06 -29.95 -4.37
CA GLN A 127 19.46 -30.03 -5.72
C GLN A 127 18.43 -28.93 -6.00
N ILE A 128 18.08 -28.09 -5.02
CA ILE A 128 17.14 -26.98 -5.24
C ILE A 128 17.79 -25.96 -6.17
N SER A 129 17.15 -25.73 -7.31
CA SER A 129 17.47 -24.65 -8.24
C SER A 129 16.22 -23.82 -8.46
N ILE A 130 16.32 -22.52 -8.22
CA ILE A 130 15.22 -21.56 -8.42
C ILE A 130 15.74 -20.51 -9.41
N GLU A 131 15.14 -20.47 -10.59
CA GLU A 131 15.42 -19.48 -11.61
C GLU A 131 14.22 -18.53 -11.74
N LEU A 132 14.45 -17.25 -11.46
CA LEU A 132 13.44 -16.21 -11.58
C LEU A 132 13.64 -15.44 -12.89
N VAL A 133 12.74 -15.64 -13.84
CA VAL A 133 12.75 -14.89 -15.11
C VAL A 133 11.81 -13.69 -14.97
N LEU A 134 12.40 -12.50 -14.85
CA LEU A 134 11.64 -11.26 -14.82
C LEU A 134 11.12 -10.92 -16.22
N THR A 135 9.80 -10.84 -16.37
CA THR A 135 9.15 -10.43 -17.62
C THR A 135 8.78 -8.96 -17.55
N ALA A 136 8.68 -8.31 -18.71
CA ALA A 136 8.18 -6.94 -18.77
C ALA A 136 6.72 -6.90 -18.31
N HIS A 137 6.37 -5.91 -17.48
CA HIS A 137 4.98 -5.69 -17.11
C HIS A 137 4.24 -5.01 -18.28
N PRO A 138 3.13 -5.57 -18.79
CA PRO A 138 2.51 -5.14 -20.04
C PRO A 138 1.88 -3.74 -20.01
N THR A 139 1.64 -3.18 -18.82
CA THR A 139 0.89 -1.92 -18.64
C THR A 139 1.57 -0.90 -17.71
N GLU A 140 2.72 -1.22 -17.14
CA GLU A 140 3.27 -0.44 -16.02
C GLU A 140 4.75 -0.14 -16.22
N ILE A 141 5.05 1.05 -16.77
CA ILE A 141 6.40 1.61 -16.75
C ILE A 141 6.60 2.21 -15.35
N ALA A 142 6.79 1.35 -14.34
CA ALA A 142 7.14 1.80 -13.01
C ALA A 142 8.53 2.45 -13.05
N ARG A 143 8.58 3.79 -13.12
CA ARG A 143 9.85 4.52 -13.08
C ARG A 143 10.59 4.13 -11.81
N ARG A 144 11.88 3.79 -11.93
CA ARG A 144 12.75 3.41 -10.81
C ARG A 144 12.66 4.38 -9.63
N THR A 145 12.51 5.68 -9.89
CA THR A 145 12.34 6.71 -8.86
C THR A 145 11.09 6.51 -8.01
N LEU A 146 9.97 6.11 -8.62
CA LEU A 146 8.72 5.84 -7.92
C LEU A 146 8.87 4.62 -7.02
N ILE A 147 9.48 3.54 -7.52
CA ILE A 147 9.74 2.32 -6.73
C ILE A 147 10.56 2.66 -5.48
N HIS A 148 11.65 3.42 -5.63
CA HIS A 148 12.47 3.86 -4.49
C HIS A 148 11.68 4.66 -3.46
N LYS A 149 10.76 5.52 -3.92
CA LYS A 149 9.89 6.30 -3.02
C LYS A 149 8.89 5.42 -2.28
N LEU A 150 8.29 4.44 -2.94
CA LEU A 150 7.38 3.47 -2.30
C LEU A 150 8.13 2.61 -1.27
N VAL A 151 9.37 2.21 -1.55
CA VAL A 151 10.23 1.52 -0.57
C VAL A 151 10.51 2.42 0.64
N GLU A 152 10.78 3.72 0.42
CA GLU A 152 11.00 4.68 1.53
C GLU A 152 9.75 4.85 2.39
N VAL A 153 8.55 4.86 1.80
CA VAL A 153 7.26 4.84 2.54
C VAL A 153 7.17 3.58 3.39
N ASN A 154 7.47 2.41 2.82
CA ASN A 154 7.43 1.14 3.52
C ASN A 154 8.38 1.12 4.74
N THR A 155 9.61 1.64 4.59
CA THR A 155 10.54 1.81 5.71
C THR A 155 9.98 2.72 6.80
N CYS A 156 9.34 3.83 6.44
CA CYS A 156 8.73 4.73 7.42
C CYS A 156 7.56 4.07 8.16
N LEU A 157 6.73 3.27 7.47
CA LEU A 157 5.68 2.49 8.11
C LEU A 157 6.27 1.49 9.11
N SER A 158 7.36 0.81 8.73
CA SER A 158 8.06 -0.11 9.64
C SER A 158 8.60 0.56 10.89
N GLN A 159 9.07 1.81 10.79
CA GLN A 159 9.53 2.56 11.95
C GLN A 159 8.38 3.03 12.85
N LEU A 160 7.20 3.31 12.27
CA LEU A 160 6.02 3.74 13.02
C LEU A 160 5.31 2.59 13.76
N ASP A 161 5.55 1.34 13.39
CA ASP A 161 4.94 0.14 14.00
C ASP A 161 5.66 -0.31 15.29
N HIS A 162 6.73 0.38 15.71
CA HIS A 162 7.41 0.11 16.97
C HIS A 162 6.63 0.66 18.17
N ASP A 163 6.32 -0.20 19.14
CA ASP A 163 5.55 0.15 20.36
C ASP A 163 6.30 1.12 21.30
N ASP A 164 7.64 1.14 21.26
CA ASP A 164 8.50 1.93 22.16
C ASP A 164 8.90 3.31 21.58
N LEU A 165 8.20 3.79 20.56
CA LEU A 165 8.59 5.00 19.83
C LEU A 165 8.30 6.28 20.62
N ALA A 166 9.29 7.15 20.77
CA ALA A 166 9.09 8.44 21.43
C ALA A 166 8.32 9.42 20.53
N ASP A 167 7.55 10.34 21.12
CA ASP A 167 6.70 11.29 20.39
C ASP A 167 7.47 12.15 19.36
N TYR A 168 8.72 12.53 19.68
CA TYR A 168 9.57 13.31 18.79
C TYR A 168 10.05 12.49 17.58
N GLU A 169 10.33 11.20 17.76
CA GLU A 169 10.72 10.27 16.69
C GLU A 169 9.55 10.04 15.74
N ARG A 170 8.36 9.79 16.31
CA ARG A 170 7.10 9.68 15.56
C ARG A 170 6.88 10.92 14.69
N THR A 171 7.05 12.10 15.27
CA THR A 171 6.90 13.38 14.57
C THR A 171 7.91 13.54 13.44
N ASN A 172 9.16 13.13 13.66
CA ASN A 172 10.20 13.17 12.63
C ASN A 172 9.91 12.22 11.46
N ILE A 173 9.44 11.00 11.73
CA ILE A 173 9.07 10.03 10.69
C ILE A 173 7.86 10.53 9.91
N MET A 174 6.84 11.06 10.58
CA MET A 174 5.68 11.69 9.93
C MET A 174 6.08 12.89 9.06
N ARG A 175 7.02 13.71 9.51
CA ARG A 175 7.57 14.82 8.72
C ARG A 175 8.32 14.33 7.49
N ARG A 176 8.95 13.16 7.54
CA ARG A 176 9.65 12.54 6.40
C ARG A 176 8.71 11.87 5.40
N LEU A 177 7.59 11.33 5.86
CA LEU A 177 6.52 10.78 5.02
C LEU A 177 5.84 11.84 4.14
N ARG A 178 5.60 13.05 4.66
CA ARG A 178 4.93 14.14 3.94
C ARG A 178 5.58 14.52 2.59
N PRO A 179 6.89 14.84 2.51
CA PRO A 179 7.53 15.20 1.24
C PRO A 179 7.62 14.03 0.25
N ILE A 180 7.60 12.78 0.73
CA ILE A 180 7.53 11.60 -0.15
C ILE A 180 6.16 11.57 -0.85
N GLY A 181 5.07 11.85 -0.11
CA GLY A 181 3.73 12.06 -0.68
C GLY A 181 3.72 13.18 -1.72
N CYS A 182 4.32 14.34 -1.40
CA CYS A 182 4.41 15.47 -2.34
C CYS A 182 5.19 15.12 -3.61
N ALA A 183 6.33 14.43 -3.50
CA ALA A 183 7.14 14.04 -4.65
C ALA A 183 6.41 13.05 -5.57
N ILE A 184 5.58 12.18 -4.99
CA ILE A 184 4.75 11.22 -5.73
C ILE A 184 3.61 11.95 -6.48
N VAL A 185 3.01 12.98 -5.88
CA VAL A 185 1.94 13.80 -6.51
C VAL A 185 2.49 14.77 -7.56
N ALA A 186 3.67 15.34 -7.34
CA ALA A 186 4.29 16.33 -8.22
C ALA A 186 5.02 15.73 -9.43
N TYR A 187 5.22 14.41 -9.48
CA TYR A 187 5.92 13.77 -10.59
C TYR A 187 5.08 13.84 -11.88
N ARG A 188 5.55 14.67 -12.82
CA ARG A 188 4.97 14.87 -14.16
C ARG A 188 5.06 13.63 -15.05
#